data_AF-A0Y4R3-F1
#
_entry.id   AF-A0Y4R3-F1
#
_cell.length_a   1.000
_cell.length_b   1.000
_cell.length_c   1.000
_cell.angle_alpha   90.00
_cell.angle_beta   90.00
_cell.angle_gamma   90.00
#
_symmetry.space_group_name_H-M   'P 1'
#
loop_
_entity.id
_entity.type
_entity.pdbx_description
1 polymer ?
#
loop_
_entity_poly.entity_id
_entity_poly.type
_entity_poly.pdbx_seq_one_letter_code
_entity_poly.pdbx_strand_id
1 'polypeptide(L)'
;MELKKPSDNCFTEVDGFGVAICNCAGDQNHLAILYKNPQKPDDVKLFHVNSYKSDLLTPVESHYLWVDIDWLPPIRKIAITANLKNIIDNNKDTKIRYGFSFNLGCFDPVTGKINNFYDSADGFTCATFVLEVLKSLGVELVDWNSWPVASPEDINFKQNILSQLESYSVKYPDIVTEEFLLGQKNKINDPRFKPQEVIAATKCKEASTYNSIQKPAQLVHEEVLSYSN
;
A
#
# COMPACT_ATOMS: atom_id res chain seq x y z
N MET A 1 -4.88 13.23 -14.80
CA MET A 1 -5.22 11.80 -14.65
C MET A 1 -6.69 11.77 -14.24
N GLU A 2 -7.41 10.67 -14.39
CA GLU A 2 -8.81 10.62 -13.93
C GLU A 2 -8.95 9.43 -12.98
N LEU A 3 -8.82 9.72 -11.69
CA LEU A 3 -9.18 8.79 -10.63
C LEU A 3 -10.71 8.68 -10.58
N LYS A 4 -11.21 7.48 -10.35
CA LYS A 4 -12.65 7.25 -10.18
C LYS A 4 -13.09 7.82 -8.83
N LYS A 5 -14.10 8.67 -8.89
CA LYS A 5 -14.75 9.29 -7.72
C LYS A 5 -15.97 8.47 -7.32
N PRO A 6 -16.20 8.24 -6.02
CA PRO A 6 -17.38 7.51 -5.56
C PRO A 6 -18.70 8.25 -5.80
N SER A 7 -18.67 9.56 -6.06
CA SER A 7 -19.84 10.34 -6.51
C SER A 7 -20.31 9.96 -7.91
N ASP A 8 -19.39 9.47 -8.75
CA ASP A 8 -19.61 9.25 -10.18
C ASP A 8 -19.61 7.74 -10.52
N ASN A 9 -18.90 6.93 -9.73
CA ASN A 9 -18.74 5.49 -9.92
C ASN A 9 -18.84 4.78 -8.56
N CYS A 10 -19.73 3.80 -8.40
CA CYS A 10 -19.80 3.05 -7.14
C CYS A 10 -18.53 2.20 -6.93
N PHE A 11 -18.07 2.04 -5.70
CA PHE A 11 -16.91 1.16 -5.41
C PHE A 11 -17.14 -0.29 -5.85
N THR A 12 -18.41 -0.73 -5.91
CA THR A 12 -18.80 -2.06 -6.45
C THR A 12 -18.50 -2.21 -7.93
N GLU A 13 -18.17 -1.14 -8.66
CA GLU A 13 -17.79 -1.17 -10.08
C GLU A 13 -16.33 -1.55 -10.31
N VAL A 14 -15.51 -1.71 -9.26
CA VAL A 14 -14.12 -2.20 -9.41
C VAL A 14 -14.09 -3.56 -10.09
N ASP A 15 -13.16 -3.71 -11.05
CA ASP A 15 -13.01 -4.93 -11.85
C ASP A 15 -12.19 -5.99 -11.10
N GLY A 16 -12.79 -6.50 -10.02
CA GLY A 16 -12.21 -7.48 -9.11
C GLY A 16 -11.24 -6.88 -8.09
N PHE A 17 -10.30 -6.05 -8.54
CA PHE A 17 -9.45 -5.26 -7.65
C PHE A 17 -8.92 -3.98 -8.33
N GLY A 18 -8.53 -3.01 -7.51
CA GLY A 18 -7.91 -1.76 -7.94
C GLY A 18 -6.98 -1.21 -6.87
N VAL A 19 -6.50 0.01 -7.05
CA VAL A 19 -5.73 0.73 -6.04
C VAL A 19 -6.51 1.98 -5.66
N ALA A 20 -6.72 2.17 -4.35
CA ALA A 20 -7.41 3.30 -3.78
C ALA A 20 -6.43 4.23 -3.07
N ILE A 21 -6.67 5.54 -3.18
CA ILE A 21 -5.90 6.59 -2.54
C ILE A 21 -6.83 7.59 -1.88
N CYS A 22 -6.43 8.15 -0.75
CA CYS A 22 -7.07 9.33 -0.18
C CYS A 22 -6.04 10.27 0.45
N ASN A 23 -6.46 11.49 0.77
CA ASN A 23 -5.69 12.37 1.64
C ASN A 23 -6.10 12.12 3.10
N CYS A 24 -5.13 11.80 3.96
CA CYS A 24 -5.35 11.74 5.39
C CYS A 24 -4.80 13.03 6.01
N ALA A 25 -5.69 14.00 6.28
CA ALA A 25 -5.44 15.25 7.01
C ALA A 25 -3.99 15.79 6.92
N GLY A 26 -3.73 16.70 5.97
CA GLY A 26 -2.43 17.33 5.73
C GLY A 26 -1.85 16.94 4.36
N ASP A 27 -0.53 16.93 4.21
CA ASP A 27 0.14 16.61 2.93
C ASP A 27 0.37 15.11 2.70
N GLN A 28 -0.16 14.25 3.57
CA GLN A 28 0.06 12.81 3.50
C GLN A 28 -1.14 12.08 2.91
N ASN A 29 -0.91 11.43 1.78
CA ASN A 29 -1.86 10.52 1.20
C ASN A 29 -1.75 9.13 1.86
N HIS A 30 -2.78 8.32 1.73
CA HIS A 30 -2.80 6.92 2.14
C HIS A 30 -3.23 6.03 0.98
N LEU A 31 -2.74 4.80 0.95
CA LEU A 31 -2.94 3.86 -0.15
C LEU A 31 -3.52 2.54 0.33
N ALA A 32 -4.39 1.94 -0.47
CA ALA A 32 -4.91 0.60 -0.25
C ALA A 32 -5.15 -0.14 -1.55
N ILE A 33 -5.20 -1.47 -1.49
CA ILE A 33 -5.81 -2.26 -2.56
C ILE A 33 -7.32 -2.22 -2.36
N LEU A 34 -8.07 -1.76 -3.38
CA LEU A 34 -9.52 -1.90 -3.39
C LEU A 34 -9.84 -3.34 -3.79
N TYR A 35 -10.41 -4.12 -2.90
CA TYR A 35 -10.68 -5.54 -3.10
C TYR A 35 -12.18 -5.80 -3.16
N LYS A 36 -12.65 -6.42 -4.24
CA LYS A 36 -14.03 -6.90 -4.40
C LYS A 36 -14.09 -8.40 -4.17
N ASN A 37 -14.88 -8.80 -3.18
CA ASN A 37 -15.03 -10.21 -2.83
C ASN A 37 -15.73 -10.96 -3.97
N PRO A 38 -15.08 -11.97 -4.60
CA PRO A 38 -15.66 -12.70 -5.73
C PRO A 38 -16.88 -13.54 -5.34
N GLN A 39 -17.06 -13.84 -4.03
CA GLN A 39 -18.22 -14.59 -3.53
C GLN A 39 -19.38 -13.67 -3.09
N LYS A 40 -19.10 -12.38 -2.87
CA LYS A 40 -20.07 -11.36 -2.46
C LYS A 40 -19.75 -10.06 -3.21
N PRO A 41 -20.21 -9.90 -4.46
CA PRO A 41 -19.81 -8.78 -5.31
C PRO A 41 -20.06 -7.37 -4.73
N ASP A 42 -21.03 -7.23 -3.83
CA ASP A 42 -21.31 -5.95 -3.15
C ASP A 42 -20.39 -5.68 -1.95
N ASP A 43 -19.59 -6.68 -1.53
CA ASP A 43 -18.61 -6.59 -0.44
C ASP A 43 -17.25 -6.12 -1.01
N VAL A 44 -17.11 -4.80 -1.10
CA VAL A 44 -15.85 -4.13 -1.45
C VAL A 44 -15.20 -3.58 -0.19
N LYS A 45 -13.90 -3.81 -0.04
CA LYS A 45 -13.10 -3.41 1.13
C LYS A 45 -11.77 -2.84 0.70
N LEU A 46 -11.16 -2.07 1.61
CA LEU A 46 -9.78 -1.63 1.49
C LEU A 46 -8.88 -2.70 2.13
N PHE A 47 -7.91 -3.20 1.38
CA PHE A 47 -6.85 -4.10 1.86
C PHE A 47 -5.54 -3.32 2.00
N HIS A 48 -5.11 -3.07 3.24
CA HIS A 48 -3.98 -2.18 3.54
C HIS A 48 -3.44 -2.37 4.95
N VAL A 49 -2.28 -1.79 5.20
CA VAL A 49 -1.76 -1.53 6.54
C VAL A 49 -1.92 -0.05 6.86
N ASN A 50 -2.58 0.25 7.98
CA ASN A 50 -2.63 1.60 8.54
C ASN A 50 -2.16 1.60 10.01
N SER A 51 -1.25 2.50 10.33
CA SER A 51 -0.75 2.69 11.70
C SER A 51 -0.28 1.39 12.40
N TYR A 52 -0.17 1.39 13.73
CA TYR A 52 0.45 0.30 14.51
C TYR A 52 -0.39 -0.98 14.64
N LYS A 53 -1.70 -0.91 14.39
CA LYS A 53 -2.63 -2.05 14.56
C LYS A 53 -3.94 -1.76 13.83
N SER A 54 -4.05 -2.23 12.60
CA SER A 54 -5.31 -2.23 11.89
C SER A 54 -5.66 -3.62 11.40
N ASP A 55 -6.96 -3.90 11.37
CA ASP A 55 -7.46 -4.95 10.51
C ASP A 55 -6.96 -4.69 9.09
N LEU A 56 -6.44 -5.73 8.43
CA LEU A 56 -5.96 -5.58 7.06
C LEU A 56 -7.09 -5.26 6.09
N LEU A 57 -8.33 -5.60 6.46
CA LEU A 57 -9.53 -5.28 5.70
C LEU A 57 -10.41 -4.29 6.46
N THR A 58 -10.60 -3.10 5.90
CA THR A 58 -11.53 -2.10 6.43
C THR A 58 -12.65 -1.81 5.42
N PRO A 59 -13.81 -1.29 5.87
CA PRO A 59 -14.80 -0.72 4.96
C PRO A 59 -14.18 0.35 4.06
N VAL A 60 -14.75 0.52 2.87
CA VAL A 60 -14.40 1.64 1.99
C VAL A 60 -15.15 2.88 2.44
N GLU A 61 -14.50 4.03 2.38
CA GLU A 61 -15.07 5.33 2.76
C GLU A 61 -15.14 6.27 1.55
N SER A 62 -16.12 7.17 1.55
CA SER A 62 -16.42 8.05 0.41
C SER A 62 -15.31 9.05 0.07
N HIS A 63 -14.32 9.23 0.95
CA HIS A 63 -13.19 10.13 0.71
C HIS A 63 -12.03 9.46 -0.08
N TYR A 64 -12.17 8.18 -0.44
CA TYR A 64 -11.23 7.49 -1.31
C TYR A 64 -11.56 7.69 -2.79
N LEU A 65 -10.51 7.95 -3.55
CA LEU A 65 -10.48 7.84 -5.01
C LEU A 65 -9.82 6.51 -5.39
N TRP A 66 -10.08 5.99 -6.58
CA TRP A 66 -9.49 4.72 -6.97
C TRP A 66 -9.25 4.57 -8.47
N VAL A 67 -8.49 3.53 -8.83
CA VAL A 67 -8.11 3.24 -10.21
C VAL A 67 -8.10 1.73 -10.46
N ASP A 68 -8.64 1.32 -11.61
CA ASP A 68 -8.44 -0.02 -12.15
C ASP A 68 -7.07 -0.14 -12.84
N ILE A 69 -6.49 -1.34 -12.78
CA ILE A 69 -5.29 -1.70 -13.54
C ILE A 69 -5.72 -2.23 -14.92
N ASP A 70 -6.05 -1.30 -15.82
CA ASP A 70 -6.74 -1.60 -17.09
C ASP A 70 -5.92 -2.43 -18.10
N TRP A 71 -4.59 -2.37 -18.03
CA TRP A 71 -3.72 -3.11 -18.94
C TRP A 71 -3.65 -4.62 -18.62
N LEU A 72 -4.18 -5.06 -17.47
CA LEU A 72 -4.27 -6.47 -17.13
C LEU A 72 -5.42 -7.14 -17.89
N PRO A 73 -5.18 -8.26 -18.59
CA PRO A 73 -6.25 -9.03 -19.22
C PRO A 73 -7.29 -9.52 -18.19
N PRO A 74 -8.59 -9.62 -18.54
CA PRO A 74 -9.64 -10.02 -17.60
C PRO A 74 -9.36 -11.35 -16.87
N ILE A 75 -8.86 -12.35 -17.59
CA ILE A 75 -8.50 -13.65 -17.00
C ILE A 75 -7.42 -13.54 -15.91
N ARG A 76 -6.49 -12.59 -16.08
CA ARG A 76 -5.43 -12.32 -15.11
C ARG A 76 -5.98 -11.58 -13.89
N LYS A 77 -6.93 -10.65 -14.08
CA LYS A 77 -7.62 -9.98 -12.97
C LYS A 77 -8.39 -10.98 -12.10
N ILE A 78 -9.12 -11.92 -12.71
CA ILE A 78 -9.83 -12.99 -11.97
C ILE A 78 -8.85 -13.80 -11.09
N ALA A 79 -7.72 -14.23 -11.67
CA ALA A 79 -6.71 -14.99 -10.94
C ALA A 79 -6.08 -14.17 -9.79
N ILE A 80 -5.76 -12.89 -10.03
CA ILE A 80 -5.22 -11.99 -9.01
C ILE A 80 -6.23 -11.76 -7.88
N THR A 81 -7.51 -11.49 -8.19
CA THR A 81 -8.57 -11.33 -7.18
C THR A 81 -8.76 -12.59 -6.34
N ALA A 82 -8.67 -13.78 -6.93
CA ALA A 82 -8.72 -15.04 -6.19
C ALA A 82 -7.49 -15.20 -5.26
N ASN A 83 -6.29 -14.87 -5.72
CA ASN A 83 -5.08 -14.96 -4.92
C ASN A 83 -5.00 -13.87 -3.83
N LEU A 84 -5.53 -12.67 -4.06
CA LEU A 84 -5.71 -11.65 -3.03
C LEU A 84 -6.56 -12.19 -1.89
N LYS A 85 -7.63 -12.94 -2.20
CA LYS A 85 -8.44 -13.62 -1.17
C LYS A 85 -7.59 -14.56 -0.31
N ASN A 86 -6.71 -15.35 -0.92
CA ASN A 86 -5.81 -16.26 -0.21
C ASN A 86 -4.84 -15.49 0.70
N ILE A 87 -4.23 -14.40 0.20
CA ILE A 87 -3.35 -13.54 1.01
C ILE A 87 -4.13 -12.96 2.20
N ILE A 88 -5.32 -12.43 1.95
CA ILE A 88 -6.18 -11.87 3.00
C ILE A 88 -6.51 -12.93 4.05
N ASP A 89 -7.01 -14.10 3.63
CA ASP A 89 -7.47 -15.14 4.53
C ASP A 89 -6.34 -15.76 5.36
N ASN A 90 -5.17 -15.97 4.74
CA ASN A 90 -4.03 -16.63 5.40
C ASN A 90 -3.19 -15.70 6.27
N ASN A 91 -3.49 -14.40 6.28
CA ASN A 91 -2.78 -13.41 7.10
C ASN A 91 -3.69 -12.64 8.08
N LYS A 92 -4.93 -13.11 8.33
CA LYS A 92 -5.83 -12.48 9.32
C LYS A 92 -5.23 -12.42 10.72
N ASP A 93 -4.50 -13.46 11.10
CA ASP A 93 -3.86 -13.57 12.42
C ASP A 93 -2.41 -13.04 12.41
N THR A 94 -1.91 -12.60 11.23
CA THR A 94 -0.55 -12.09 11.10
C THR A 94 -0.48 -10.64 11.53
N LYS A 95 0.49 -10.31 12.40
CA LYS A 95 0.78 -8.93 12.82
C LYS A 95 1.64 -8.22 11.78
N ILE A 96 1.05 -7.82 10.65
CA ILE A 96 1.75 -6.96 9.68
C ILE A 96 1.82 -5.54 10.27
N ARG A 97 3.04 -5.10 10.59
CA ARG A 97 3.30 -3.81 11.23
C ARG A 97 3.51 -2.71 10.22
N TYR A 98 3.20 -1.48 10.63
CA TYR A 98 3.54 -0.29 9.86
C TYR A 98 4.99 0.12 10.11
N GLY A 99 5.80 0.21 9.05
CA GLY A 99 7.25 0.46 9.12
C GLY A 99 7.83 0.89 7.77
N PHE A 100 9.16 0.86 7.62
CA PHE A 100 9.86 1.39 6.43
C PHE A 100 10.52 0.33 5.55
N SER A 101 10.19 -0.95 5.77
CA SER A 101 10.73 -2.07 5.00
C SER A 101 10.07 -2.14 3.62
N PHE A 102 10.79 -2.66 2.64
CA PHE A 102 10.32 -2.73 1.26
C PHE A 102 11.02 -3.87 0.52
N ASN A 103 10.37 -4.42 -0.51
CA ASN A 103 10.94 -5.40 -1.43
C ASN A 103 11.47 -6.68 -0.74
N LEU A 104 10.75 -7.19 0.26
CA LEU A 104 11.20 -8.32 1.08
C LEU A 104 11.03 -9.68 0.39
N GLY A 105 10.11 -9.79 -0.57
CA GLY A 105 9.66 -11.07 -1.13
C GLY A 105 8.90 -11.92 -0.12
N CYS A 106 8.19 -11.31 0.83
CA CYS A 106 7.71 -12.02 2.01
C CYS A 106 6.35 -12.71 1.85
N PHE A 107 5.54 -12.33 0.86
CA PHE A 107 4.30 -13.06 0.55
C PHE A 107 4.62 -14.25 -0.34
N ASP A 108 4.39 -15.46 0.17
CA ASP A 108 4.55 -16.68 -0.60
C ASP A 108 3.50 -16.73 -1.74
N PRO A 109 3.91 -16.85 -3.02
CA PRO A 109 2.99 -16.76 -4.15
C PRO A 109 2.06 -17.97 -4.29
N VAL A 110 2.33 -19.08 -3.59
CA VAL A 110 1.54 -20.31 -3.65
C VAL A 110 0.47 -20.32 -2.56
N THR A 111 0.87 -19.99 -1.34
CA THR A 111 0.01 -20.04 -0.14
C THR A 111 -0.62 -18.68 0.18
N GLY A 112 -0.04 -17.58 -0.31
CA GLY A 112 -0.40 -16.21 0.06
C GLY A 112 0.04 -15.82 1.47
N LYS A 113 0.65 -16.71 2.25
CA LYS A 113 1.05 -16.44 3.62
C LYS A 113 2.39 -15.70 3.68
N ILE A 114 2.54 -14.82 4.67
CA ILE A 114 3.85 -14.25 4.97
C ILE A 114 4.82 -15.35 5.42
N ASN A 115 6.01 -15.36 4.83
CA ASN A 115 7.09 -16.31 5.10
C ASN A 115 8.16 -15.69 6.02
N ASN A 116 9.25 -16.43 6.22
CA ASN A 116 10.32 -16.06 7.15
C ASN A 116 11.23 -14.91 6.67
N PHE A 117 11.00 -14.34 5.48
CA PHE A 117 11.67 -13.10 5.06
C PHE A 117 11.09 -11.85 5.73
N TYR A 118 9.93 -11.95 6.38
CA TYR A 118 9.39 -10.89 7.22
C TYR A 118 9.74 -11.20 8.68
N ASP A 119 10.65 -10.41 9.27
CA ASP A 119 11.18 -10.67 10.61
C ASP A 119 10.64 -9.71 11.68
N SER A 120 11.17 -9.82 12.91
CA SER A 120 10.86 -8.97 14.07
C SER A 120 11.23 -7.49 13.90
N ALA A 121 12.04 -7.13 12.92
CA ALA A 121 12.46 -5.77 12.59
C ALA A 121 11.73 -5.19 11.36
N ASP A 122 10.80 -5.92 10.75
CA ASP A 122 10.14 -5.51 9.52
C ASP A 122 8.73 -4.95 9.70
N GLY A 123 8.39 -4.02 8.83
CA GLY A 123 7.08 -3.37 8.75
C GLY A 123 6.99 -2.55 7.47
N PHE A 124 5.78 -2.41 6.92
CA PHE A 124 5.54 -1.75 5.64
C PHE A 124 4.83 -0.42 5.82
N THR A 125 5.11 0.55 4.96
CA THR A 125 4.19 1.66 4.75
C THR A 125 3.00 1.16 3.94
N CYS A 126 1.90 1.91 3.90
CA CYS A 126 0.77 1.58 3.03
C CYS A 126 1.20 1.39 1.56
N ALA A 127 2.08 2.25 1.07
CA ALA A 127 2.62 2.17 -0.29
C ALA A 127 3.47 0.91 -0.53
N THR A 128 4.42 0.62 0.35
CA THR A 128 5.33 -0.54 0.19
C THR A 128 4.59 -1.85 0.40
N PHE A 129 3.57 -1.90 1.25
CA PHE A 129 2.69 -3.04 1.39
C PHE A 129 1.92 -3.36 0.09
N VAL A 130 1.30 -2.35 -0.53
CA VAL A 130 0.57 -2.54 -1.80
C VAL A 130 1.53 -3.03 -2.88
N LEU A 131 2.72 -2.45 -2.98
CA LEU A 131 3.75 -2.89 -3.92
C LEU A 131 4.18 -4.34 -3.67
N GLU A 132 4.42 -4.71 -2.41
CA GLU A 132 4.85 -6.05 -2.01
C GLU A 132 3.79 -7.11 -2.34
N VAL A 133 2.51 -6.83 -2.01
CA VAL A 133 1.38 -7.70 -2.33
C VAL A 133 1.24 -7.86 -3.85
N LEU A 134 1.19 -6.78 -4.61
CA LEU A 134 1.01 -6.85 -6.06
C LEU A 134 2.19 -7.54 -6.75
N LYS A 135 3.42 -7.31 -6.29
CA LYS A 135 4.61 -8.02 -6.77
C LYS A 135 4.49 -9.53 -6.56
N SER A 136 4.03 -9.98 -5.39
CA SER A 136 3.82 -11.42 -5.12
C SER A 136 2.79 -12.08 -6.06
N LEU A 137 1.91 -11.27 -6.66
CA LEU A 137 0.91 -11.68 -7.64
C LEU A 137 1.38 -11.46 -9.10
N GLY A 138 2.67 -11.16 -9.28
CA GLY A 138 3.32 -10.94 -10.56
C GLY A 138 3.00 -9.59 -11.21
N VAL A 139 2.52 -8.61 -10.45
CA VAL A 139 2.26 -7.24 -10.91
C VAL A 139 3.34 -6.32 -10.35
N GLU A 140 4.39 -6.09 -11.14
CA GLU A 140 5.49 -5.20 -10.78
C GLU A 140 5.18 -3.77 -11.23
N LEU A 141 4.74 -2.93 -10.28
CA LEU A 141 4.40 -1.53 -10.60
C LEU A 141 5.64 -0.64 -10.74
N VAL A 142 6.71 -0.94 -9.99
CA VAL A 142 7.89 -0.07 -9.89
C VAL A 142 9.18 -0.85 -10.00
N ASP A 143 10.19 -0.21 -10.59
CA ASP A 143 11.59 -0.64 -10.45
C ASP A 143 12.12 -0.11 -9.11
N TRP A 144 12.19 -1.00 -8.13
CA TRP A 144 12.64 -0.72 -6.77
C TRP A 144 14.03 -0.06 -6.71
N ASN A 145 14.92 -0.38 -7.65
CA ASN A 145 16.30 0.12 -7.64
C ASN A 145 16.42 1.54 -8.20
N SER A 146 15.36 2.06 -8.81
CA SER A 146 15.35 3.39 -9.41
C SER A 146 15.01 4.50 -8.40
N TRP A 147 14.49 4.16 -7.21
CA TRP A 147 14.18 5.18 -6.21
C TRP A 147 15.45 5.69 -5.55
N PRO A 148 15.59 7.02 -5.40
CA PRO A 148 16.73 7.60 -4.71
C PRO A 148 16.68 7.28 -3.22
N VAL A 149 17.83 7.43 -2.56
CA VAL A 149 17.90 7.51 -1.09
C VAL A 149 16.97 8.60 -0.56
N ALA A 150 16.52 8.47 0.69
CA ALA A 150 15.57 9.41 1.28
C ALA A 150 16.05 10.86 1.15
N SER A 151 15.18 11.73 0.64
CA SER A 151 15.39 13.17 0.69
C SER A 151 15.25 13.69 2.13
N PRO A 152 15.66 14.93 2.43
CA PRO A 152 15.42 15.53 3.76
C PRO A 152 13.94 15.54 4.17
N GLU A 153 13.01 15.73 3.21
CA GLU A 153 11.57 15.67 3.46
C GLU A 153 11.13 14.25 3.85
N ASP A 154 11.67 13.23 3.18
CA ASP A 154 11.35 11.83 3.46
C ASP A 154 11.90 11.39 4.82
N ILE A 155 13.11 11.83 5.17
CA ILE A 155 13.69 11.62 6.50
C ILE A 155 12.80 12.26 7.57
N ASN A 156 12.37 13.51 7.37
CA ASN A 156 11.48 14.20 8.32
C ASN A 156 10.15 13.44 8.48
N PHE A 157 9.55 12.97 7.39
CA PHE A 157 8.37 12.10 7.45
C PHE A 157 8.63 10.84 8.28
N LYS A 158 9.71 10.11 7.97
CA LYS A 158 10.06 8.87 8.68
C LYS A 158 10.36 9.11 10.16
N GLN A 159 10.99 10.24 10.51
CA GLN A 159 11.21 10.64 11.90
C GLN A 159 9.89 10.88 12.65
N ASN A 160 8.92 11.54 12.01
CA ASN A 160 7.58 11.72 12.60
C ASN A 160 6.88 10.39 12.85
N ILE A 161 6.96 9.45 11.90
CA ILE A 161 6.43 8.10 12.09
C ILE A 161 7.20 7.35 13.19
N LEU A 162 8.52 7.48 13.26
CA LEU A 162 9.32 6.83 14.30
C LEU A 162 8.93 7.33 15.70
N SER A 163 8.73 8.64 15.87
CA SER A 163 8.22 9.21 17.14
C SER A 163 6.85 8.65 17.52
N GLN A 164 5.96 8.42 16.52
CA GLN A 164 4.68 7.76 16.78
C GLN A 164 4.87 6.30 17.20
N LEU A 165 5.74 5.56 16.51
CA LEU A 165 6.07 4.18 16.88
C LEU A 165 6.66 4.10 18.29
N GLU A 166 7.56 5.00 18.68
CA GLU A 166 8.10 5.09 20.03
C GLU A 166 6.98 5.26 21.07
N SER A 167 6.00 6.13 20.81
CA SER A 167 4.82 6.25 21.69
C SER A 167 3.99 4.96 21.78
N TYR A 168 3.90 4.21 20.68
CA TYR A 168 3.21 2.92 20.63
C TYR A 168 3.97 1.81 21.31
N SER A 169 5.30 1.87 21.40
CA SER A 169 6.08 0.88 22.15
C SER A 169 5.74 0.89 23.64
N VAL A 170 5.38 2.05 24.20
CA VAL A 170 4.89 2.17 25.58
C VAL A 170 3.52 1.54 25.75
N LYS A 171 2.63 1.73 24.75
CA LYS A 171 1.24 1.27 24.82
C LYS A 171 1.05 -0.20 24.40
N TYR A 172 1.89 -0.69 23.48
CA TYR A 172 1.81 -2.01 22.85
C TYR A 172 3.20 -2.64 22.69
N PRO A 173 3.90 -2.93 23.80
CA PRO A 173 5.28 -3.41 23.78
C PRO A 173 5.46 -4.75 23.05
N ASP A 174 4.42 -5.59 22.98
CA ASP A 174 4.44 -6.88 22.27
C ASP A 174 4.30 -6.76 20.74
N ILE A 175 4.04 -5.56 20.23
CA ILE A 175 3.88 -5.29 18.79
C ILE A 175 5.03 -4.42 18.31
N VAL A 176 5.29 -3.33 19.05
CA VAL A 176 6.36 -2.37 18.76
C VAL A 176 7.47 -2.62 19.77
N THR A 177 8.26 -3.66 19.50
CA THR A 177 9.40 -4.06 20.33
C THR A 177 10.58 -3.11 20.14
N GLU A 178 11.54 -3.14 21.07
CA GLU A 178 12.79 -2.38 20.94
C GLU A 178 13.56 -2.77 19.66
N GLU A 179 13.62 -4.07 19.35
CA GLU A 179 14.20 -4.59 18.13
C GLU A 179 13.52 -4.00 16.87
N PHE A 180 12.19 -3.93 16.88
CA PHE A 180 11.43 -3.34 15.77
C PHE A 180 11.75 -1.86 15.58
N LEU A 181 11.80 -1.08 16.67
CA LEU A 181 12.16 0.34 16.63
C LEU A 181 13.58 0.56 16.10
N LEU A 182 14.55 -0.24 16.57
CA LEU A 182 15.93 -0.18 16.08
C LEU A 182 16.00 -0.51 14.58
N GLY A 183 15.25 -1.53 14.15
CA GLY A 183 15.08 -1.87 12.75
C GLY A 183 14.55 -0.70 11.91
N GLN A 184 13.52 0.00 12.38
CA GLN A 184 12.96 1.15 11.66
C GLN A 184 13.95 2.33 11.63
N LYS A 185 14.67 2.57 12.73
CA LYS A 185 15.68 3.63 12.82
C LYS A 185 16.82 3.42 11.82
N ASN A 186 17.24 2.18 11.61
CA ASN A 186 18.28 1.84 10.64
C ASN A 186 17.83 2.07 9.18
N LYS A 187 16.51 2.06 8.93
CA LYS A 187 15.88 2.27 7.61
C LYS A 187 15.50 3.74 7.33
N ILE A 188 15.98 4.69 8.15
CA ILE A 188 15.61 6.12 8.03
C ILE A 188 16.06 6.74 6.70
N ASN A 189 17.23 6.32 6.18
CA ASN A 189 17.82 6.85 4.95
C ASN A 189 17.39 6.07 3.70
N ASP A 190 16.68 4.96 3.87
CA ASP A 190 16.23 4.13 2.76
C ASP A 190 15.27 4.90 1.85
N PRO A 191 15.10 4.47 0.59
CA PRO A 191 14.07 5.00 -0.29
C PRO A 191 12.68 5.13 0.36
N ARG A 192 11.91 6.08 -0.13
CA ARG A 192 10.49 6.23 0.23
C ARG A 192 9.64 6.21 -1.03
N PHE A 193 8.69 5.29 -1.05
CA PHE A 193 7.67 5.19 -2.08
C PHE A 193 6.44 5.97 -1.61
N LYS A 194 6.09 7.07 -2.28
CA LYS A 194 4.94 7.90 -1.90
C LYS A 194 3.64 7.30 -2.51
N PRO A 195 2.49 7.35 -1.81
CA PRO A 195 1.22 6.81 -2.31
C PRO A 195 0.83 7.27 -3.72
N GLN A 196 1.01 8.57 -4.01
CA GLN A 196 0.73 9.14 -5.32
C GLN A 196 1.63 8.59 -6.43
N GLU A 197 2.87 8.20 -6.12
CA GLU A 197 3.79 7.57 -7.08
C GLU A 197 3.32 6.15 -7.39
N VAL A 198 2.94 5.40 -6.35
CA VAL A 198 2.48 4.01 -6.50
C VAL A 198 1.17 3.94 -7.28
N ILE A 199 0.18 4.77 -6.96
CA ILE A 199 -1.08 4.75 -7.71
C ILE A 199 -0.89 5.21 -9.15
N ALA A 200 -0.03 6.22 -9.41
CA ALA A 200 0.29 6.61 -10.77
C ALA A 200 0.89 5.45 -11.58
N ALA A 201 1.76 4.64 -10.95
CA ALA A 201 2.43 3.52 -11.61
C ALA A 201 1.46 2.42 -12.07
N THR A 202 0.25 2.35 -11.51
CA THR A 202 -0.79 1.38 -11.93
C THR A 202 -1.22 1.54 -13.39
N LYS A 203 -0.99 2.70 -14.02
CA LYS A 203 -1.31 2.94 -15.43
C LYS A 203 -0.23 2.45 -16.40
N CYS A 204 0.94 2.05 -15.89
CA CYS A 204 2.04 1.56 -16.69
C CYS A 204 2.06 0.03 -16.66
N LYS A 205 2.14 -0.57 -17.86
CA LYS A 205 2.26 -2.03 -17.99
C LYS A 205 3.63 -2.54 -17.54
N GLU A 206 4.68 -1.79 -17.86
CA GLU A 206 6.04 -2.07 -17.44
C GLU A 206 6.32 -1.34 -16.12
N ALA A 207 7.22 -1.90 -15.32
CA ALA A 207 7.63 -1.34 -14.05
C ALA A 207 8.14 0.11 -14.23
N SER A 208 7.53 1.04 -13.50
CA SER A 208 7.87 2.46 -13.59
C SER A 208 9.14 2.77 -12.81
N THR A 209 9.97 3.66 -13.35
CA THR A 209 11.11 4.23 -12.62
C THR A 209 10.68 5.46 -11.81
N TYR A 210 11.49 5.85 -10.82
CA TYR A 210 11.29 7.09 -10.07
C TYR A 210 11.09 8.30 -11.00
N ASN A 211 11.98 8.48 -11.98
CA ASN A 211 11.94 9.64 -12.88
C ASN A 211 10.72 9.62 -13.80
N SER A 212 10.32 8.46 -14.31
CA SER A 212 9.18 8.37 -15.21
C SER A 212 7.85 8.67 -14.52
N ILE A 213 7.78 8.51 -13.19
CA ILE A 213 6.51 8.62 -12.45
C ILE A 213 6.28 9.97 -11.78
N GLN A 214 7.29 10.83 -11.63
CA GLN A 214 7.15 12.09 -10.88
C GLN A 214 6.03 13.00 -11.41
N LYS A 215 5.98 13.23 -12.73
CA LYS A 215 4.94 14.09 -13.32
C LYS A 215 3.53 13.49 -13.18
N PRO A 216 3.29 12.21 -13.52
CA PRO A 216 2.03 11.55 -13.20
C PRO A 216 1.66 11.63 -11.72
N ALA A 217 2.59 11.35 -10.81
CA ALA A 217 2.42 11.38 -9.35
C ALA A 217 1.99 12.77 -8.84
N GLN A 218 2.56 13.83 -9.39
CA GLN A 218 2.16 15.20 -9.06
C GLN A 218 0.69 15.45 -9.43
N LEU A 219 0.26 15.04 -10.63
CA LEU A 219 -1.13 15.20 -11.07
C LEU A 219 -2.10 14.42 -10.18
N VAL A 220 -1.72 13.21 -9.75
CA VAL A 220 -2.49 12.43 -8.78
C VAL A 220 -2.63 13.20 -7.47
N HIS A 221 -1.53 13.74 -6.96
CA HIS A 221 -1.51 14.43 -5.68
C HIS A 221 -2.43 15.67 -5.71
N GLU A 222 -2.33 16.47 -6.77
CA GLU A 222 -3.22 17.64 -6.99
C GLU A 222 -4.69 17.23 -7.08
N GLU A 223 -5.01 16.14 -7.78
CA GLU A 223 -6.37 15.61 -7.91
C GLU A 223 -6.93 15.13 -6.56
N VAL A 224 -6.13 14.40 -5.78
CA VAL A 224 -6.49 13.91 -4.44
C VAL A 224 -6.71 15.07 -3.47
N LEU A 225 -5.83 16.08 -3.48
CA LEU A 225 -6.00 17.28 -2.66
C LEU A 225 -7.26 18.05 -3.06
N SER A 226 -7.52 18.22 -4.36
CA SER A 226 -8.72 18.90 -4.83
C SER A 226 -10.01 18.18 -4.46
N TYR A 227 -9.98 16.86 -4.28
CA TYR A 227 -11.15 16.08 -3.85
C TYR A 227 -11.38 16.11 -2.34
N SER A 228 -10.32 16.38 -1.57
CA SER A 228 -10.35 16.32 -0.10
C SER A 228 -10.69 17.67 0.55
N ASN A 229 -10.70 18.76 -0.23
CA ASN A 229 -11.11 20.11 0.17
C ASN A 229 -12.58 20.36 -0.17
#